data_AF-A0A1Q7YIH0-F1
#
_entry.id   AF-A0A1Q7YIH0-F1
#
_cell.length_a   1.000
_cell.length_b   1.000
_cell.length_c   1.000
_cell.angle_alpha   90.00
_cell.angle_beta   90.00
_cell.angle_gamma   90.00
#
_symmetry.space_group_name_H-M   'P 1'
#
loop_
_entity.id
_entity.type
_entity.pdbx_description
1 polymer ?
#
loop_
_entity_poly.entity_id
_entity_poly.type
_entity_poly.pdbx_seq_one_letter_code
_entity_poly.pdbx_strand_id
1 'polypeptide(L)'
;MDLSSQRDALVSKYSTGGDMNQSRSLVLRDLVENDAFKQAEYNPSFVLMEYFGYLRRDPDQGGFNFWLDVLNNRVPGNYRSMVCAFITSAEYQQRFSSVVTHRNEECGS
;
A
#
# COMPACT_ATOMS: atom_id res chain seq x y z
N MET A 1 0.14 -7.45 -13.37
CA MET A 1 0.84 -6.25 -13.88
C MET A 1 1.61 -6.66 -15.12
N ASP A 2 1.30 -6.08 -16.29
CA ASP A 2 2.03 -6.35 -17.53
C ASP A 2 2.87 -5.12 -17.93
N LEU A 3 4.18 -5.30 -18.01
CA LEU A 3 5.16 -4.29 -18.42
C LEU A 3 5.82 -4.61 -19.76
N SER A 4 5.32 -5.63 -20.48
CA SER A 4 5.93 -6.12 -21.71
C SER A 4 6.15 -5.00 -22.74
N SER A 5 5.18 -4.08 -22.87
CA SER A 5 5.25 -2.92 -23.78
C SER A 5 6.31 -1.88 -23.42
N GLN A 6 6.79 -1.87 -22.17
CA GLN A 6 7.76 -0.89 -21.68
C GLN A 6 9.19 -1.48 -21.60
N ARG A 7 9.32 -2.79 -21.79
CA ARG A 7 10.59 -3.51 -21.63
C ARG A 7 11.72 -2.91 -22.45
N ASP A 8 11.47 -2.62 -23.73
CA ASP A 8 12.50 -2.11 -24.65
C ASP A 8 12.97 -0.71 -24.23
N ALA A 9 12.04 0.13 -23.77
CA ALA A 9 12.38 1.46 -23.23
C ALA A 9 13.23 1.35 -21.96
N LEU A 10 12.90 0.42 -21.05
CA LEU A 10 13.67 0.17 -19.83
C LEU A 10 15.07 -0.40 -20.14
N VAL A 11 15.20 -1.29 -21.13
CA VAL A 11 16.51 -1.83 -21.57
C VAL A 11 17.37 -0.74 -22.23
N SER A 12 16.74 0.11 -23.04
CA SER A 12 17.41 1.28 -23.61
C SER A 12 17.93 2.19 -22.49
N LYS A 13 17.08 2.51 -21.50
CA LYS A 13 17.46 3.32 -20.34
C LYS A 13 18.61 2.69 -19.54
N TYR A 14 18.56 1.38 -19.30
CA TYR A 14 19.64 0.63 -18.62
C TYR A 14 20.99 0.86 -19.29
N SER A 15 21.03 0.81 -20.62
CA SER A 15 22.27 0.91 -21.40
C SER A 15 22.90 2.31 -21.40
N THR A 16 22.24 3.32 -20.83
CA THR A 16 22.76 4.70 -20.73
C THR A 16 23.62 4.96 -19.51
N GLY A 17 23.65 4.05 -18.53
CA GLY A 17 24.49 4.18 -17.33
C GLY A 17 25.98 3.97 -17.64
N GLY A 18 26.85 4.76 -16.99
CA GLY A 18 28.32 4.62 -17.12
C GLY A 18 28.88 3.40 -16.36
N ASP A 19 28.13 2.87 -15.40
CA ASP A 19 28.41 1.61 -14.71
C ASP A 19 27.11 0.84 -14.39
N MET A 20 27.27 -0.35 -13.81
CA MET A 20 26.15 -1.23 -13.47
C MET A 20 25.23 -0.65 -12.39
N ASN A 21 25.75 0.09 -11.42
CA ASN A 21 24.95 0.69 -10.34
C ASN A 21 24.08 1.82 -10.88
N GLN A 22 24.65 2.68 -11.73
CA GLN A 22 23.92 3.74 -12.41
C GLN A 22 22.86 3.16 -13.35
N SER A 23 23.19 2.13 -14.13
CA SER A 23 22.24 1.48 -15.04
C SER A 23 21.02 0.94 -14.30
N ARG A 24 21.22 0.28 -13.15
CA ARG A 24 20.14 -0.26 -12.31
C ARG A 24 19.30 0.84 -11.66
N SER A 25 19.92 1.91 -11.16
CA SER A 25 19.18 2.99 -10.50
C SER A 25 18.29 3.76 -11.47
N LEU A 26 18.73 3.94 -12.72
CA LEU A 26 17.93 4.56 -13.77
C LEU A 26 16.67 3.74 -14.10
N VAL A 27 16.81 2.43 -14.27
CA VAL A 27 15.67 1.54 -14.52
C VAL A 27 14.73 1.50 -13.32
N LEU A 28 15.28 1.38 -12.10
CA LEU A 28 14.48 1.34 -10.89
C LEU A 28 13.64 2.62 -10.75
N ARG A 29 14.24 3.79 -10.98
CA ARG A 29 13.53 5.07 -10.95
C ARG A 29 12.37 5.09 -11.95
N ASP A 30 12.63 4.73 -13.21
CA ASP A 30 11.59 4.72 -14.25
C ASP A 30 10.48 3.70 -13.92
N LEU A 31 10.82 2.57 -13.31
CA LEU A 31 9.86 1.55 -12.90
C LEU A 31 8.97 2.02 -11.75
N VAL A 32 9.54 2.61 -10.68
CA VAL A 32 8.73 3.08 -9.53
C VAL A 32 7.87 4.29 -9.90
N GLU A 33 8.28 5.04 -10.92
CA GLU A 33 7.50 6.14 -11.47
C GLU A 33 6.40 5.67 -12.45
N ASN A 34 6.42 4.40 -12.87
CA ASN A 34 5.47 3.87 -13.83
C ASN A 34 4.03 3.81 -13.27
N ASP A 35 3.06 4.24 -14.07
CA ASP A 35 1.66 4.28 -13.64
C ASP A 35 1.07 2.90 -13.39
N ALA A 36 1.40 1.89 -14.22
CA ALA A 36 0.92 0.53 -13.99
C ALA A 36 1.53 -0.08 -12.71
N PHE A 37 2.76 0.31 -12.37
CA PHE A 37 3.41 -0.11 -11.12
C PHE A 37 2.75 0.53 -9.93
N LYS A 38 2.60 1.86 -9.96
CA LYS A 38 1.89 2.62 -8.93
C LYS A 38 0.49 2.07 -8.70
N GLN A 39 -0.28 1.82 -9.76
CA GLN A 39 -1.63 1.27 -9.64
C GLN A 39 -1.63 -0.13 -9.01
N ALA A 40 -0.70 -1.01 -9.39
CA ALA A 40 -0.62 -2.35 -8.83
C ALA A 40 -0.22 -2.37 -7.34
N GLU A 41 0.68 -1.46 -6.95
CA GLU A 41 1.24 -1.43 -5.59
C GLU A 41 0.52 -0.47 -4.63
N TYR A 42 -0.38 0.39 -5.13
CA TYR A 42 -1.04 1.39 -4.31
C TYR A 42 -1.83 0.77 -3.15
N ASN A 43 -2.73 -0.19 -3.45
CA ASN A 43 -3.55 -0.82 -2.42
C ASN A 43 -2.72 -1.65 -1.43
N PRO A 44 -1.78 -2.53 -1.86
CA PRO A 44 -0.85 -3.20 -0.95
C PRO A 44 -0.09 -2.23 -0.03
N SER A 45 0.46 -1.15 -0.60
CA SER A 45 1.22 -0.15 0.14
C SER A 45 0.35 0.62 1.12
N PHE A 46 -0.87 0.97 0.72
CA PHE A 46 -1.85 1.62 1.59
C PHE A 46 -2.19 0.73 2.79
N VAL A 47 -2.48 -0.56 2.56
CA VAL A 47 -2.76 -1.51 3.64
C VAL A 47 -1.59 -1.57 4.63
N LEU A 48 -0.35 -1.70 4.14
CA LEU A 48 0.84 -1.70 4.98
C LEU A 48 0.98 -0.41 5.80
N MET A 49 0.75 0.74 5.17
CA MET A 49 0.83 2.05 5.84
C MET A 49 -0.14 2.15 7.01
N GLU A 50 -1.36 1.62 6.88
CA GLU A 50 -2.35 1.62 7.97
C GLU A 50 -1.86 0.81 9.18
N TYR A 51 -1.31 -0.38 8.97
CA TYR A 51 -0.73 -1.20 10.05
C TYR A 51 0.48 -0.52 10.70
N PHE A 52 1.40 0.03 9.91
CA PHE A 52 2.59 0.70 10.44
C PHE A 52 2.29 2.03 11.14
N GLY A 53 1.37 2.82 10.57
CA GLY A 53 1.00 4.13 11.07
C GLY A 53 0.15 4.03 12.34
N TYR A 54 -0.92 3.24 12.29
CA TYR A 54 -1.87 3.14 13.38
C TYR A 54 -1.47 2.06 14.39
N LEU A 55 -1.11 0.85 13.97
CA LEU A 55 -0.92 -0.26 14.91
C LEU A 55 0.54 -0.49 15.33
N ARG A 56 1.51 0.12 14.64
CA ARG A 56 2.97 -0.01 14.92
C ARG A 56 3.48 -1.45 14.84
N ARG A 57 2.90 -2.26 13.95
CA ARG A 57 3.31 -3.65 13.71
C ARG A 57 3.18 -4.01 12.24
N ASP A 58 3.78 -5.13 11.85
CA ASP A 58 3.48 -5.80 10.59
C ASP A 58 2.04 -6.37 10.60
N PRO A 59 1.36 -6.38 9.44
CA PRO A 59 0.13 -7.12 9.33
C PRO A 59 0.39 -8.62 9.44
N ASP A 60 -0.56 -9.33 10.03
CA ASP A 60 -0.67 -10.76 9.78
C ASP A 60 -1.21 -11.00 8.36
N GLN A 61 -0.86 -12.15 7.79
CA GLN A 61 -1.25 -12.48 6.41
C GLN A 61 -2.77 -12.45 6.19
N GLY A 62 -3.55 -12.84 7.20
CA GLY A 62 -5.02 -12.86 7.12
C GLY A 62 -5.60 -11.45 7.02
N GLY A 63 -5.18 -10.57 7.92
CA GLY A 63 -5.57 -9.16 7.93
C GLY A 63 -5.14 -8.41 6.67
N PHE A 64 -3.90 -8.63 6.21
CA PHE A 64 -3.42 -8.05 4.95
C PHE A 64 -4.30 -8.47 3.76
N ASN A 65 -4.54 -9.78 3.60
CA ASN A 65 -5.36 -10.30 2.51
C ASN A 65 -6.80 -9.82 2.58
N PHE A 66 -7.39 -9.75 3.78
CA PHE A 66 -8.75 -9.24 3.97
C PHE A 66 -8.88 -7.80 3.48
N TRP A 67 -8.01 -6.89 3.92
CA TRP A 67 -8.08 -5.50 3.52
C TRP A 67 -7.76 -5.28 2.05
N LEU A 68 -6.82 -6.04 1.52
CA LEU A 68 -6.51 -6.02 0.09
C LEU A 68 -7.72 -6.46 -0.76
N ASP A 69 -8.45 -7.50 -0.32
CA ASP A 69 -9.68 -7.96 -0.97
C ASP A 69 -10.82 -6.92 -0.86
N VAL A 70 -10.95 -6.24 0.28
CA VAL A 70 -11.91 -5.13 0.45
C VAL A 70 -11.64 -4.02 -0.58
N LEU A 71 -10.39 -3.56 -0.67
CA LEU A 71 -10.00 -2.44 -1.53
C LEU A 71 -9.98 -2.78 -3.02
N ASN A 72 -9.75 -4.04 -3.38
CA ASN A 72 -9.70 -4.48 -4.78
C ASN A 72 -11.06 -4.96 -5.31
N ASN A 73 -11.82 -5.71 -4.49
CA ASN A 73 -12.92 -6.53 -5.01
C ASN A 73 -14.27 -6.23 -4.37
N ARG A 74 -14.34 -6.09 -3.03
CA ARG A 74 -15.65 -5.97 -2.35
C ARG A 74 -16.25 -4.59 -2.51
N VAL A 75 -15.48 -3.57 -2.15
CA VAL A 75 -15.85 -2.16 -2.29
C VAL A 75 -14.62 -1.42 -2.79
N PRO A 76 -14.40 -1.44 -4.13
CA PRO A 76 -13.19 -0.89 -4.71
C PRO A 76 -12.90 0.54 -4.25
N GLY A 77 -11.71 0.76 -3.70
CA GLY A 77 -11.30 2.08 -3.21
C GLY A 77 -11.93 2.53 -1.89
N ASN A 78 -12.47 1.62 -1.06
CA ASN A 78 -13.03 1.98 0.25
C ASN A 78 -11.95 2.24 1.33
N TYR A 79 -11.06 3.21 1.07
CA TYR A 79 -9.97 3.59 1.97
C TYR A 79 -10.49 4.18 3.29
N ARG A 80 -11.58 4.96 3.24
CA ARG A 80 -12.16 5.61 4.41
C ARG A 80 -12.66 4.60 5.43
N SER A 81 -13.37 3.56 5.00
CA SER A 81 -13.82 2.52 5.95
C SER A 81 -12.66 1.74 6.53
N MET A 82 -11.57 1.54 5.78
CA MET A 82 -10.35 0.94 6.33
C MET A 82 -9.74 1.81 7.43
N VAL A 83 -9.47 3.09 7.16
CA VAL A 83 -8.93 4.03 8.16
C VAL A 83 -9.81 4.05 9.41
N CYS A 84 -11.14 4.12 9.23
CA CYS A 84 -12.09 4.06 10.33
C CYS A 84 -11.94 2.80 11.18
N ALA A 85 -11.84 1.63 10.55
CA ALA A 85 -11.66 0.37 11.25
C ALA A 85 -10.36 0.32 12.05
N PHE A 86 -9.30 0.98 11.59
CA PHE A 86 -8.04 1.05 12.33
C PHE A 86 -8.13 2.01 13.52
N ILE A 87 -8.57 3.25 13.31
CA ILE A 87 -8.62 4.26 14.39
C ILE A 87 -9.64 3.95 15.48
N THR A 88 -10.70 3.19 15.15
CA THR A 88 -11.71 2.77 16.12
C THR A 88 -11.47 1.35 16.62
N SER A 89 -10.43 0.65 16.17
CA SER A 89 -10.09 -0.66 16.72
C SER A 89 -9.70 -0.55 18.19
N ALA A 90 -10.01 -1.61 18.95
CA ALA A 90 -9.51 -1.72 20.33
C ALA A 90 -7.98 -1.68 20.37
N GLU A 91 -7.32 -2.32 19.41
CA GLU A 91 -5.85 -2.37 19.30
C GLU A 91 -5.24 -0.96 19.21
N TYR A 92 -5.80 -0.08 18.36
CA TYR A 92 -5.32 1.30 18.26
C TYR A 92 -5.62 2.10 19.53
N GLN A 93 -6.87 2.06 20.01
CA GLN A 93 -7.31 2.88 21.15
C GLN A 93 -6.56 2.52 22.43
N GLN A 94 -6.26 1.24 22.63
CA GLN A 94 -5.53 0.73 23.80
C GLN A 94 -4.08 1.21 23.89
N ARG A 95 -3.56 1.82 22.82
CA ARG A 95 -2.25 2.50 22.84
C ARG A 95 -2.27 3.80 23.63
N PHE A 96 -3.44 4.41 23.82
CA PHE A 96 -3.59 5.73 24.45
C PHE A 96 -4.44 5.71 25.72
N SER A 97 -5.30 4.71 25.90
CA SER A 97 -6.19 4.56 27.05
C SER A 97 -6.55 3.10 27.29
N SER A 98 -6.75 2.67 28.53
CA SER A 98 -7.27 1.33 28.83
C SER A 98 -8.76 1.17 28.49
N VAL A 99 -9.45 2.27 28.18
CA VAL A 99 -10.88 2.29 27.82
C VAL A 99 -11.02 2.48 26.31
N VAL A 100 -11.78 1.59 25.67
CA VAL A 100 -12.16 1.68 24.26
C VAL A 100 -13.50 2.43 24.19
N THR A 101 -13.49 3.63 23.61
CA THR A 101 -14.67 4.51 23.56
C THR A 101 -15.19 4.74 22.15
N HIS A 102 -14.35 4.56 21.13
CA HIS A 102 -14.70 4.81 19.73
C HIS A 102 -15.16 3.55 19.01
N ARG A 103 -16.07 3.71 18.04
CA ARG A 103 -16.62 2.64 17.22
C ARG A 103 -16.77 3.03 15.76
N ASN A 104 -16.82 2.02 14.88
CA ASN A 104 -16.93 2.23 13.43
C ASN A 104 -18.14 3.06 13.00
N GLU A 105 -19.24 3.04 13.75
CA GLU A 105 -20.45 3.80 13.40
C GLU A 105 -20.22 5.32 13.44
N GLU A 106 -19.19 5.79 14.15
CA GLU A 106 -18.85 7.22 14.27
C GLU A 106 -18.31 7.82 12.97
N CYS A 107 -17.77 7.00 12.06
CA CYS A 107 -17.13 7.50 10.85
C CYS A 107 -18.10 7.85 9.72
N GLY A 108 -19.39 7.48 9.83
CA GLY A 108 -20.40 7.66 8.79
C GLY A 108 -20.18 6.83 7.52
N SER A 109 -21.22 6.71 6.69
CA SER A 109 -21.14 6.12 5.34
C SER A 109 -20.38 7.03 4.37
#